data_AF-A0A7J6AEN3-F1
#
_entry.id   AF-A0A7J6AEN3-F1
#
_cell.length_a   1.000
_cell.length_b   1.000
_cell.length_c   1.000
_cell.angle_alpha   90.00
_cell.angle_beta   90.00
_cell.angle_gamma   90.00
#
_symmetry.space_group_name_H-M   'P 1'
#
loop_
_entity.id
_entity.type
_entity.pdbx_description
1 polymer ?
#
loop_
_entity_poly.entity_id
_entity_poly.type
_entity_poly.pdbx_seq_one_letter_code
_entity_poly.pdbx_strand_id
1 'polypeptide(L)'
;MSIKNKKLFVHIDEMLHSIFFLGYIYNPKLTPSEFFIKSTIDKLKKLFPESSQNFTLELKDELMELFPEPFEKYKTHLPTRTPFSILLNMMEILYGTEDKIKENLQLLLEELKFPYPLHRSGNEHQHYYILEATVICVCYSETDLQKKYYGASLSCRKGKAKSILIDLSCLKTWHEFVSHEVMSFTSGGRCNGITFPESVKCQAYFRDWNENVYREKSPCLKCKELFNLQDADLGSVKHPYGNCAETECLSKLLCNNKDIREKTLMVNYTEENLGSFRRSTKDRVIEDLAEVGIQMNNANFLFY
;
A
#
# COMPACT_ATOMS: atom_id res chain seq x y z
N MET A 1 -7.53 -12.16 25.07
CA MET A 1 -7.64 -11.63 23.69
C MET A 1 -7.39 -12.74 22.68
N SER A 2 -8.30 -12.98 21.74
CA SER A 2 -8.16 -14.05 20.72
C SER A 2 -6.95 -13.81 19.80
N ILE A 3 -6.45 -14.85 19.11
CA ILE A 3 -5.37 -14.71 18.11
C ILE A 3 -5.78 -13.72 17.01
N LYS A 4 -7.04 -13.79 16.57
CA LYS A 4 -7.62 -12.85 15.59
C LYS A 4 -7.53 -11.41 16.10
N ASN A 5 -7.94 -11.15 17.33
CA ASN A 5 -7.87 -9.81 17.92
C ASN A 5 -6.43 -9.33 18.06
N LYS A 6 -5.49 -10.20 18.45
CA LYS A 6 -4.05 -9.86 18.51
C LYS A 6 -3.51 -9.41 17.14
N LYS A 7 -3.85 -10.12 16.06
CA LYS A 7 -3.44 -9.73 14.70
C LYS A 7 -4.07 -8.40 14.26
N LEU A 8 -5.35 -8.20 14.56
CA LEU A 8 -6.02 -6.93 14.25
C LEU A 8 -5.41 -5.76 15.02
N PHE A 9 -5.04 -5.94 16.29
CA PHE A 9 -4.38 -4.91 17.09
C PHE A 9 -3.05 -4.47 16.48
N VAL A 10 -2.23 -5.42 16.03
CA VAL A 10 -0.96 -5.13 15.32
C VAL A 10 -1.21 -4.34 14.02
N HIS A 11 -2.25 -4.68 13.27
CA HIS A 11 -2.58 -3.93 12.05
C HIS A 11 -3.14 -2.54 12.32
N ILE A 12 -3.90 -2.34 13.40
CA ILE A 12 -4.37 -1.00 13.78
C ILE A 12 -3.17 -0.12 14.16
N ASP A 13 -2.25 -0.65 14.96
CA ASP A 13 -1.02 0.03 15.38
C ASP A 13 -0.20 0.49 14.15
N GLU A 14 0.07 -0.43 13.23
CA GLU A 14 0.77 -0.17 11.98
C GLU A 14 0.03 0.82 11.07
N MET A 15 -1.31 0.72 11.00
CA MET A 15 -2.13 1.62 10.19
C MET A 15 -2.08 3.05 10.71
N LEU A 16 -2.17 3.24 12.03
CA LEU A 16 -2.03 4.55 12.66
C LEU A 16 -0.66 5.16 12.36
N HIS A 17 0.43 4.38 12.49
CA HIS A 17 1.77 4.86 12.17
C HIS A 17 1.85 5.30 10.71
N SER A 18 1.35 4.48 9.78
CA SER A 18 1.34 4.80 8.35
C SER A 18 0.53 6.06 8.03
N ILE A 19 -0.64 6.23 8.64
CA ILE A 19 -1.47 7.44 8.49
C ILE A 19 -0.73 8.67 9.01
N PHE A 20 -0.12 8.59 10.19
CA PHE A 20 0.59 9.73 10.79
C PHE A 20 1.87 10.09 10.04
N PHE A 21 2.64 9.10 9.60
CA PHE A 21 3.81 9.32 8.75
C PHE A 21 3.41 10.02 7.46
N LEU A 22 2.39 9.50 6.76
CA LEU A 22 1.94 10.08 5.50
C LEU A 22 1.39 11.49 5.72
N GLY A 23 0.53 11.69 6.72
CA GLY A 23 0.03 13.01 7.10
C GLY A 23 1.16 14.02 7.33
N TYR A 24 2.27 13.60 7.92
CA TYR A 24 3.41 14.47 8.20
C TYR A 24 4.26 14.84 6.98
N ILE A 25 4.39 13.95 5.99
CA ILE A 25 5.20 14.22 4.79
C ILE A 25 4.43 14.94 3.67
N TYR A 26 3.11 15.02 3.77
CA TYR A 26 2.28 15.80 2.84
C TYR A 26 2.30 17.30 3.17
N ASN A 27 1.84 18.11 2.21
CA ASN A 27 1.62 19.55 2.39
C ASN A 27 0.13 19.86 2.16
N PRO A 28 -0.60 20.46 3.13
CA PRO A 28 -0.14 20.81 4.48
C PRO A 28 0.22 19.57 5.33
N LYS A 29 1.16 19.76 6.27
CA LYS A 29 1.58 18.73 7.21
C LYS A 29 0.50 18.52 8.27
N LEU A 30 0.24 17.27 8.62
CA LEU A 30 -0.64 16.87 9.72
C LEU A 30 0.15 16.07 10.75
N THR A 31 0.12 16.55 11.99
CA THR A 31 0.59 15.85 13.19
C THR A 31 -0.54 14.98 13.76
N PRO A 32 -0.23 13.93 14.55
CA PRO A 32 -1.24 13.08 15.17
C PRO A 32 -2.32 13.87 15.92
N SER A 33 -1.94 14.93 16.64
CA SER A 33 -2.91 15.76 17.38
C SER A 33 -3.91 16.48 16.49
N GLU A 34 -3.53 16.86 15.27
CA GLU A 34 -4.41 17.56 14.33
C GLU A 34 -5.53 16.68 13.78
N PHE A 35 -5.37 15.35 13.82
CA PHE A 35 -6.45 14.41 13.47
C PHE A 35 -7.59 14.40 14.49
N PHE A 36 -7.33 14.81 15.75
CA PHE A 36 -8.28 14.68 16.86
C PHE A 36 -8.75 16.02 17.44
N ILE A 37 -8.59 17.14 16.71
CA ILE A 37 -9.11 18.44 17.18
C ILE A 37 -10.64 18.45 17.19
N LYS A 38 -11.23 19.23 18.10
CA LYS A 38 -12.69 19.34 18.27
C LYS A 38 -13.42 19.60 16.96
N SER A 39 -12.93 20.51 16.13
CA SER A 39 -13.56 20.83 14.85
C SER A 39 -13.55 19.64 13.87
N THR A 40 -12.55 18.75 13.94
CA THR A 40 -12.51 17.50 13.17
C THR A 40 -13.51 16.50 13.73
N ILE A 41 -13.55 16.29 15.05
CA ILE A 41 -14.49 15.36 15.68
C ILE A 41 -15.95 15.81 15.45
N ASP A 42 -16.26 17.09 15.61
CA ASP A 42 -17.59 17.64 15.36
C ASP A 42 -18.01 17.44 13.89
N LYS A 43 -17.07 17.58 12.95
CA LYS A 43 -17.30 17.28 11.53
C LYS A 43 -17.56 15.79 11.31
N LEU A 44 -16.76 14.90 11.91
CA LEU A 44 -16.96 13.45 11.80
C LEU A 44 -18.32 13.03 12.38
N LYS A 45 -18.73 13.60 13.52
CA LYS A 45 -20.07 13.41 14.10
C LYS A 45 -21.19 13.81 13.17
N LYS A 46 -21.02 14.92 12.46
CA LYS A 46 -22.00 15.37 11.47
C LYS A 46 -22.03 14.48 10.22
N LEU A 47 -20.87 13.99 9.77
CA LEU A 47 -20.76 13.18 8.55
C LEU A 47 -21.17 11.72 8.76
N PHE A 48 -20.94 11.18 9.96
CA PHE A 48 -21.10 9.77 10.34
C PHE A 48 -21.88 9.61 11.66
N PRO A 49 -23.10 10.13 11.79
CA PRO A 49 -23.80 10.21 13.07
C PRO A 49 -24.00 8.84 13.76
N GLU A 50 -24.09 7.76 13.01
CA GLU A 50 -24.20 6.39 13.55
C GLU A 50 -22.83 5.82 13.94
N SER A 51 -21.84 5.88 13.05
CA SER A 51 -20.52 5.26 13.25
C SER A 51 -19.58 6.05 14.17
N SER A 52 -19.90 7.31 14.48
CA SER A 52 -19.04 8.22 15.27
C SER A 52 -19.58 8.58 16.65
N GLN A 53 -20.62 7.86 17.12
CA GLN A 53 -21.17 8.08 18.48
C GLN A 53 -20.10 8.01 19.56
N ASN A 54 -19.09 7.15 19.35
CA ASN A 54 -17.96 6.95 20.25
C ASN A 54 -16.74 7.85 19.94
N PHE A 55 -16.83 8.78 18.99
CA PHE A 55 -15.72 9.70 18.74
C PHE A 55 -15.76 10.83 19.77
N THR A 56 -14.90 10.73 20.77
CA THR A 56 -14.83 11.68 21.88
C THR A 56 -13.51 12.46 21.79
N LEU A 57 -13.39 13.57 22.51
CA LEU A 57 -12.09 14.28 22.56
C LEU A 57 -11.04 13.41 23.27
N GLU A 58 -11.51 12.50 24.12
CA GLU A 58 -10.77 11.49 24.85
C GLU A 58 -10.28 10.34 23.94
N LEU A 59 -10.84 10.16 22.73
CA LEU A 59 -10.42 9.12 21.79
C LEU A 59 -8.92 9.18 21.48
N LYS A 60 -8.35 10.40 21.43
CA LYS A 60 -6.90 10.56 21.26
C LYS A 60 -6.14 9.92 22.41
N ASP A 61 -6.55 10.18 23.65
CA ASP A 61 -5.88 9.70 24.85
C ASP A 61 -6.04 8.17 24.96
N GLU A 62 -7.23 7.64 24.63
CA GLU A 62 -7.47 6.19 24.54
C GLU A 62 -6.57 5.52 23.50
N LEU A 63 -6.44 6.12 22.31
CA LEU A 63 -5.56 5.59 21.26
C LEU A 63 -4.08 5.71 21.65
N MET A 64 -3.67 6.77 22.36
CA MET A 64 -2.31 6.90 22.86
C MET A 64 -1.99 5.88 23.96
N GLU A 65 -2.98 5.53 24.80
CA GLU A 65 -2.82 4.48 25.81
C GLU A 65 -2.68 3.09 25.16
N LEU A 66 -3.49 2.81 24.13
CA LEU A 66 -3.50 1.51 23.44
C LEU A 66 -2.35 1.36 22.43
N PHE A 67 -2.01 2.45 21.74
CA PHE A 67 -1.06 2.51 20.64
C PHE A 67 -0.17 3.75 20.80
N PRO A 68 0.76 3.77 21.78
CA PRO A 68 1.63 4.92 22.00
C PRO A 68 2.65 5.11 20.88
N GLU A 69 3.16 4.01 20.33
CA GLU A 69 4.27 4.02 19.38
C GLU A 69 3.99 4.79 18.08
N PRO A 70 2.81 4.70 17.44
CA PRO A 70 2.48 5.53 16.27
C PRO A 70 2.62 7.03 16.53
N PHE A 71 2.21 7.50 17.72
CA PHE A 71 2.26 8.94 18.06
C PHE A 71 3.69 9.43 18.29
N GLU A 72 4.58 8.55 18.75
CA GLU A 72 5.97 8.89 19.05
C GLU A 72 6.89 8.68 17.84
N LYS A 73 6.66 7.62 17.06
CA LYS A 73 7.60 7.11 16.06
C LYS A 73 7.30 7.55 14.63
N TYR A 74 6.19 8.25 14.35
CA TYR A 74 5.81 8.65 12.98
C TYR A 74 6.83 9.54 12.26
N LYS A 75 7.82 10.12 12.95
CA LYS A 75 8.92 10.90 12.34
C LYS A 75 10.27 10.18 12.34
N THR A 76 10.40 9.11 13.13
CA THR A 76 11.69 8.44 13.39
C THR A 76 11.72 7.01 12.86
N HIS A 77 10.57 6.44 12.55
CA HIS A 77 10.43 5.11 11.97
C HIS A 77 9.63 5.20 10.68
N LEU A 78 10.05 4.42 9.70
CA LEU A 78 9.51 4.39 8.34
C LEU A 78 8.38 3.37 8.25
N PRO A 79 7.24 3.70 7.64
CA PRO A 79 6.14 2.75 7.50
C PRO A 79 6.56 1.64 6.53
N THR A 80 6.05 0.44 6.77
CA THR A 80 6.30 -0.69 5.87
C THR A 80 5.24 -0.78 4.77
N ARG A 81 4.04 -0.26 5.01
CA ARG A 81 2.88 -0.39 4.11
C ARG A 81 1.99 0.85 4.12
N THR A 82 1.15 0.97 3.09
CA THR A 82 0.11 2.01 3.05
C THR A 82 -1.07 1.64 3.93
N PRO A 83 -1.87 2.62 4.40
CA PRO A 83 -3.05 2.35 5.22
C PRO A 83 -4.02 1.38 4.54
N PHE A 84 -4.22 1.54 3.23
CA PHE A 84 -5.13 0.69 2.47
C PHE A 84 -4.62 -0.76 2.29
N SER A 85 -3.30 -0.94 2.11
CA SER A 85 -2.68 -2.27 2.11
C SER A 85 -2.88 -2.99 3.46
N ILE A 86 -2.73 -2.27 4.56
CA ILE A 86 -2.95 -2.79 5.92
C ILE A 86 -4.43 -3.13 6.13
N LEU A 87 -5.35 -2.28 5.66
CA LEU A 87 -6.79 -2.50 5.70
C LEU A 87 -7.18 -3.80 4.96
N LEU A 88 -6.65 -4.06 3.76
CA LEU A 88 -6.95 -5.30 3.03
C LEU A 88 -6.54 -6.55 3.83
N ASN A 89 -5.42 -6.51 4.55
CA ASN A 89 -5.03 -7.60 5.45
C ASN A 89 -6.00 -7.75 6.64
N MET A 90 -6.48 -6.65 7.21
CA MET A 90 -7.50 -6.70 8.25
C MET A 90 -8.81 -7.30 7.72
N MET A 91 -9.22 -6.93 6.51
CA MET A 91 -10.40 -7.49 5.85
C MET A 91 -10.25 -9.00 5.60
N GLU A 92 -9.08 -9.47 5.18
CA GLU A 92 -8.79 -10.91 5.05
C GLU A 92 -9.01 -11.64 6.39
N ILE A 93 -8.49 -11.07 7.49
CA ILE A 93 -8.65 -11.64 8.84
C ILE A 93 -10.11 -11.62 9.30
N LEU A 94 -10.84 -10.55 9.00
CA LEU A 94 -12.22 -10.34 9.45
C LEU A 94 -13.21 -11.22 8.70
N TYR A 95 -13.12 -11.24 7.38
CA TYR A 95 -14.16 -11.74 6.49
C TYR A 95 -13.84 -13.09 5.85
N GLY A 96 -12.54 -13.40 5.64
CA GLY A 96 -12.05 -14.70 5.20
C GLY A 96 -12.35 -15.10 3.75
N THR A 97 -13.39 -14.55 3.11
CA THR A 97 -13.75 -14.84 1.71
C THR A 97 -13.67 -13.59 0.84
N GLU A 98 -13.34 -13.78 -0.45
CA GLU A 98 -13.24 -12.68 -1.41
C GLU A 98 -14.57 -11.91 -1.54
N ASP A 99 -15.70 -12.61 -1.60
CA ASP A 99 -17.03 -11.99 -1.74
C ASP A 99 -17.34 -11.06 -0.57
N LYS A 100 -17.06 -11.51 0.66
CA LYS A 100 -17.28 -10.69 1.86
C LYS A 100 -16.29 -9.53 1.94
N ILE A 101 -15.04 -9.72 1.49
CA ILE A 101 -14.06 -8.63 1.40
C ILE A 101 -14.57 -7.57 0.40
N LYS A 102 -15.03 -7.98 -0.79
CA LYS A 102 -15.59 -7.06 -1.79
C LYS A 102 -16.82 -6.32 -1.29
N GLU A 103 -17.75 -7.03 -0.65
CA GLU A 103 -18.95 -6.46 -0.04
C GLU A 103 -18.60 -5.41 1.04
N ASN A 104 -17.72 -5.75 1.98
CA ASN A 104 -17.36 -4.83 3.06
C ASN A 104 -16.46 -3.69 2.58
N LEU A 105 -15.67 -3.93 1.54
CA LEU A 105 -14.95 -2.86 0.88
C LEU A 105 -15.92 -1.89 0.21
N GLN A 106 -16.96 -2.38 -0.46
CA GLN A 106 -18.01 -1.54 -1.04
C GLN A 106 -18.70 -0.67 0.03
N LEU A 107 -19.12 -1.28 1.15
CA LEU A 107 -19.72 -0.56 2.27
C LEU A 107 -18.79 0.54 2.82
N LEU A 108 -17.51 0.20 3.05
CA LEU A 108 -16.53 1.17 3.51
C LEU A 108 -16.39 2.35 2.54
N LEU A 109 -16.39 2.07 1.24
CA LEU A 109 -16.25 3.10 0.23
C LEU A 109 -17.48 4.00 0.12
N GLU A 110 -18.67 3.45 0.32
CA GLU A 110 -19.93 4.21 0.44
C GLU A 110 -19.93 5.10 1.67
N GLU A 111 -19.36 4.62 2.78
CA GLU A 111 -19.17 5.41 3.99
C GLU A 111 -18.14 6.51 3.78
N LEU A 112 -16.96 6.24 3.21
CA LEU A 112 -15.89 7.23 3.11
C LEU A 112 -16.25 8.47 2.27
N LYS A 113 -17.28 8.39 1.41
CA LYS A 113 -17.84 9.52 0.64
C LYS A 113 -16.77 10.41 -0.01
N PHE A 114 -15.71 9.82 -0.55
CA PHE A 114 -14.59 10.60 -1.08
C PHE A 114 -15.06 11.56 -2.19
N PRO A 115 -14.66 12.84 -2.16
CA PRO A 115 -15.13 13.82 -3.14
C PRO A 115 -14.62 13.50 -4.54
N TYR A 116 -15.52 13.24 -5.49
CA TYR A 116 -15.18 13.04 -6.89
C TYR A 116 -15.23 14.36 -7.69
N PRO A 117 -14.28 14.61 -8.62
CA PRO A 117 -13.06 13.87 -8.84
C PRO A 117 -11.94 14.34 -7.91
N LEU A 118 -11.37 13.42 -7.12
CA LEU A 118 -10.09 13.64 -6.45
C LEU A 118 -8.99 14.03 -7.46
N HIS A 119 -9.16 13.68 -8.75
CA HIS A 119 -8.13 13.66 -9.79
C HIS A 119 -7.96 14.95 -10.60
N ARG A 120 -8.72 16.01 -10.30
CA ARG A 120 -8.51 17.30 -10.93
C ARG A 120 -7.34 18.04 -10.28
N SER A 121 -6.40 18.49 -11.11
CA SER A 121 -5.34 19.41 -10.69
C SER A 121 -5.97 20.64 -10.04
N GLY A 122 -5.54 20.97 -8.82
CA GLY A 122 -6.10 22.07 -8.04
C GLY A 122 -7.14 21.65 -6.99
N ASN A 123 -7.52 20.36 -6.93
CA ASN A 123 -8.37 19.87 -5.84
C ASN A 123 -7.60 19.90 -4.51
N GLU A 124 -8.17 20.57 -3.50
CA GLU A 124 -7.67 20.66 -2.12
C GLU A 124 -7.61 19.29 -1.41
N HIS A 125 -8.36 18.30 -1.91
CA HIS A 125 -8.49 16.95 -1.38
C HIS A 125 -7.45 15.95 -1.89
N GLN A 126 -6.37 16.43 -2.53
CA GLN A 126 -5.29 15.58 -3.07
C GLN A 126 -4.50 14.80 -2.01
N HIS A 127 -4.70 15.07 -0.72
CA HIS A 127 -4.07 14.30 0.35
C HIS A 127 -4.91 13.06 0.75
N TYR A 128 -6.22 13.02 0.45
CA TYR A 128 -7.08 11.88 0.82
C TYR A 128 -6.78 10.59 0.06
N TYR A 129 -6.01 10.67 -1.03
CA TYR A 129 -5.66 9.49 -1.81
C TYR A 129 -4.94 8.41 -1.00
N ILE A 130 -4.21 8.76 0.06
CA ILE A 130 -3.51 7.76 0.89
C ILE A 130 -4.45 6.74 1.54
N LEU A 131 -5.75 7.05 1.62
CA LEU A 131 -6.79 6.24 2.26
C LEU A 131 -7.62 5.42 1.25
N GLU A 132 -7.29 5.45 -0.04
CA GLU A 132 -8.02 4.72 -1.09
C GLU A 132 -7.07 4.12 -2.11
N ALA A 133 -7.24 2.85 -2.49
CA ALA A 133 -6.52 2.27 -3.63
C ALA A 133 -7.17 2.61 -4.98
N THR A 134 -6.36 3.07 -5.94
CA THR A 134 -6.84 3.20 -7.34
C THR A 134 -6.96 1.83 -8.01
N VAL A 135 -6.05 0.92 -7.65
CA VAL A 135 -6.06 -0.47 -8.14
C VAL A 135 -5.88 -1.38 -6.93
N ILE A 136 -6.69 -2.43 -6.85
CA ILE A 136 -6.45 -3.58 -5.97
C ILE A 136 -6.16 -4.79 -6.85
N CYS A 137 -5.48 -5.78 -6.30
CA CYS A 137 -5.18 -7.01 -7.03
C CYS A 137 -5.32 -8.21 -6.11
N VAL A 138 -5.77 -9.31 -6.70
CA VAL A 138 -5.73 -10.63 -6.08
C VAL A 138 -4.87 -11.54 -6.94
N CYS A 139 -3.97 -12.29 -6.31
CA CYS A 139 -3.30 -13.41 -6.96
C CYS A 139 -3.41 -14.68 -6.14
N TYR A 140 -3.38 -15.81 -6.83
CA TYR A 140 -3.49 -17.14 -6.24
C TYR A 140 -2.85 -18.17 -7.16
N SER A 141 -2.64 -19.37 -6.64
CA SER A 141 -2.28 -20.51 -7.47
C SER A 141 -3.51 -21.35 -7.77
N GLU A 142 -3.69 -21.82 -8.99
CA GLU A 142 -4.75 -22.76 -9.36
C GLU A 142 -4.66 -24.08 -8.58
N THR A 143 -3.48 -24.40 -8.03
CA THR A 143 -3.29 -25.57 -7.17
C THR A 143 -3.74 -25.33 -5.72
N ASP A 144 -4.01 -24.08 -5.32
CA ASP A 144 -4.52 -23.70 -4.00
C ASP A 144 -5.49 -22.52 -4.13
N LEU A 145 -6.74 -22.82 -4.49
CA LEU A 145 -7.80 -21.83 -4.65
C LEU A 145 -8.31 -21.26 -3.31
N GLN A 146 -7.96 -21.89 -2.19
CA GLN A 146 -8.39 -21.44 -0.86
C GLN A 146 -7.55 -20.26 -0.37
N LYS A 147 -6.27 -20.19 -0.78
CA LYS A 147 -5.39 -19.10 -0.39
C LYS A 147 -5.23 -18.06 -1.48
N LYS A 148 -5.81 -16.89 -1.24
CA LYS A 148 -5.70 -15.71 -2.08
C LYS A 148 -4.83 -14.66 -1.40
N TYR A 149 -4.04 -13.95 -2.19
CA TYR A 149 -3.16 -12.87 -1.73
C TYR A 149 -3.64 -11.57 -2.33
N TYR A 150 -3.86 -10.57 -1.47
CA TYR A 150 -4.39 -9.28 -1.87
C TYR A 150 -3.30 -8.22 -1.83
N GLY A 151 -3.33 -7.31 -2.80
CA GLY A 151 -2.46 -6.16 -2.86
C GLY A 151 -3.24 -4.89 -3.18
N ALA A 152 -2.65 -3.75 -2.84
CA ALA A 152 -3.18 -2.43 -3.13
C ALA A 152 -2.14 -1.57 -3.84
N SER A 153 -2.59 -0.76 -4.79
CA SER A 153 -1.74 0.30 -5.34
C SER A 153 -1.31 1.23 -4.22
N LEU A 154 -0.09 1.75 -4.25
CA LEU A 154 0.47 2.58 -3.17
C LEU A 154 -0.19 3.98 -3.03
N SER A 155 -1.26 4.26 -3.78
CA SER A 155 -2.17 5.41 -3.65
C SER A 155 -1.58 6.82 -3.48
N CYS A 156 -0.30 6.98 -3.78
CA CYS A 156 0.40 8.24 -3.73
C CYS A 156 0.59 8.74 -5.16
N ARG A 157 -0.09 9.84 -5.51
CA ARG A 157 -0.09 10.34 -6.90
C ARG A 157 0.93 11.44 -7.17
N LYS A 158 1.34 12.20 -6.14
CA LYS A 158 2.23 13.36 -6.27
C LYS A 158 3.27 13.40 -5.16
N GLY A 159 4.37 14.10 -5.45
CA GLY A 159 5.45 14.35 -4.52
C GLY A 159 6.28 13.10 -4.21
N LYS A 160 7.12 13.24 -3.18
CA LYS A 160 8.05 12.20 -2.73
C LYS A 160 7.38 11.04 -2.00
N ALA A 161 6.15 11.22 -1.49
CA ALA A 161 5.44 10.15 -0.78
C ALA A 161 5.36 8.85 -1.60
N LYS A 162 5.17 8.97 -2.92
CA LYS A 162 5.14 7.81 -3.82
C LYS A 162 6.48 7.11 -3.93
N SER A 163 7.56 7.85 -4.22
CA SER A 163 8.90 7.26 -4.36
C SER A 163 9.36 6.64 -3.05
N ILE A 164 9.18 7.37 -1.95
CA ILE A 164 9.45 6.89 -0.59
C ILE A 164 8.75 5.54 -0.35
N LEU A 165 7.43 5.45 -0.54
CA LEU A 165 6.71 4.20 -0.25
C LEU A 165 7.08 3.04 -1.16
N ILE A 166 7.37 3.28 -2.44
CA ILE A 166 7.85 2.23 -3.36
C ILE A 166 9.19 1.69 -2.87
N ASP A 167 10.10 2.59 -2.55
CA ASP A 167 11.45 2.24 -2.13
C ASP A 167 11.46 1.56 -0.77
N LEU A 168 10.69 2.05 0.20
CA LEU A 168 10.47 1.38 1.48
C LEU A 168 9.89 -0.01 1.29
N SER A 169 8.95 -0.17 0.36
CA SER A 169 8.39 -1.48 0.03
C SER A 169 9.47 -2.42 -0.52
N CYS A 170 10.32 -1.97 -1.43
CA CYS A 170 11.45 -2.76 -1.95
C CYS A 170 12.50 -3.12 -0.87
N LEU A 171 12.70 -2.23 0.09
CA LEU A 171 13.70 -2.44 1.15
C LEU A 171 13.23 -3.37 2.26
N LYS A 172 11.92 -3.42 2.56
CA LYS A 172 11.41 -4.10 3.75
C LYS A 172 10.21 -5.03 3.55
N THR A 173 9.32 -4.70 2.62
CA THR A 173 7.97 -5.28 2.58
C THR A 173 7.81 -6.29 1.46
N TRP A 174 8.35 -5.99 0.29
CA TRP A 174 8.24 -6.84 -0.86
C TRP A 174 9.30 -7.94 -0.86
N HIS A 175 8.94 -9.09 -1.41
CA HIS A 175 9.85 -10.21 -1.64
C HIS A 175 11.03 -9.75 -2.47
N GLU A 176 12.21 -10.32 -2.25
CA GLU A 176 13.46 -9.89 -2.88
C GLU A 176 13.42 -9.97 -4.41
N PHE A 177 12.72 -10.95 -4.99
CA PHE A 177 12.51 -11.05 -6.43
C PHE A 177 11.73 -9.85 -6.99
N VAL A 178 10.58 -9.53 -6.38
CA VAL A 178 9.77 -8.36 -6.76
C VAL A 178 10.56 -7.08 -6.55
N SER A 179 11.26 -6.97 -5.43
CA SER A 179 12.06 -5.79 -5.09
C SER A 179 13.20 -5.58 -6.08
N HIS A 180 13.93 -6.65 -6.44
CA HIS A 180 14.99 -6.62 -7.44
C HIS A 180 14.45 -6.09 -8.78
N GLU A 181 13.35 -6.67 -9.24
CA GLU A 181 12.76 -6.29 -10.52
C GLU A 181 12.32 -4.82 -10.50
N VAL A 182 11.61 -4.38 -9.45
CA VAL A 182 11.20 -2.98 -9.34
C VAL A 182 12.38 -2.02 -9.26
N MET A 183 13.40 -2.30 -8.45
CA MET A 183 14.57 -1.41 -8.30
C MET A 183 15.45 -1.35 -9.55
N SER A 184 15.50 -2.43 -10.33
CA SER A 184 16.29 -2.49 -11.57
C SER A 184 15.52 -2.00 -12.81
N PHE A 185 14.23 -1.71 -12.68
CA PHE A 185 13.36 -1.42 -13.80
C PHE A 185 13.71 -0.09 -14.49
N THR A 186 14.07 -0.18 -15.77
CA THR A 186 14.21 0.97 -16.66
C THR A 186 13.20 0.85 -17.81
N SER A 187 12.26 1.80 -17.89
CA SER A 187 11.23 1.83 -18.94
C SER A 187 11.88 1.83 -20.33
N GLY A 188 11.47 0.91 -21.21
CA GLY A 188 11.99 0.79 -22.58
C GLY A 188 13.35 0.09 -22.71
N GLY A 189 13.93 -0.41 -21.60
CA GLY A 189 15.10 -1.30 -21.63
C GLY A 189 14.72 -2.77 -21.90
N ARG A 190 15.73 -3.62 -22.14
CA ARG A 190 15.55 -5.08 -22.15
C ARG A 190 15.30 -5.57 -20.71
N CYS A 191 14.07 -5.44 -20.24
CA CYS A 191 13.63 -6.04 -18.99
C CYS A 191 13.19 -7.48 -19.27
N ASN A 192 13.76 -8.46 -18.57
CA ASN A 192 13.41 -9.87 -18.75
C ASN A 192 12.23 -10.29 -17.86
N GLY A 193 11.78 -9.41 -16.94
CA GLY A 193 10.66 -9.65 -16.04
C GLY A 193 10.88 -10.84 -15.10
N ILE A 194 9.96 -10.98 -14.16
CA ILE A 194 9.78 -12.19 -13.37
C ILE A 194 8.82 -13.11 -14.13
N THR A 195 9.21 -14.36 -14.36
CA THR A 195 8.31 -15.35 -14.96
C THR A 195 7.77 -16.28 -13.89
N PHE A 196 6.47 -16.19 -13.64
CA PHE A 196 5.74 -17.08 -12.72
C PHE A 196 5.30 -18.38 -13.42
N PRO A 197 5.07 -19.47 -12.68
CA PRO A 197 4.42 -20.67 -13.22
C PRO A 197 3.04 -20.37 -13.79
N GLU A 198 2.62 -21.09 -14.83
CA GLU A 198 1.32 -20.90 -15.50
C GLU A 198 0.11 -21.05 -14.55
N SER A 199 0.27 -21.80 -13.46
CA SER A 199 -0.74 -21.97 -12.42
C SER A 199 -0.97 -20.71 -11.59
N VAL A 200 -0.12 -19.70 -11.65
CA VAL A 200 -0.33 -18.44 -10.95
C VAL A 200 -1.31 -17.59 -11.74
N LYS A 201 -2.42 -17.20 -11.11
CA LYS A 201 -3.37 -16.23 -11.65
C LYS A 201 -3.29 -14.94 -10.86
N CYS A 202 -3.49 -13.84 -11.56
CA CYS A 202 -3.38 -12.49 -11.04
C CYS A 202 -4.44 -11.64 -11.72
N GLN A 203 -5.36 -11.09 -10.93
CA GLN A 203 -6.48 -10.28 -11.41
C GLN A 203 -6.44 -8.91 -10.74
N ALA A 204 -6.36 -7.86 -11.55
CA ALA A 204 -6.43 -6.48 -11.07
C ALA A 204 -7.87 -5.96 -11.14
N TYR A 205 -8.20 -5.05 -10.22
CA TYR A 205 -9.45 -4.31 -10.23
C TYR A 205 -9.16 -2.81 -10.12
N PHE A 206 -9.71 -2.03 -11.03
CA PHE A 206 -9.59 -0.57 -11.01
C PHE A 206 -10.79 0.05 -10.28
N ARG A 207 -10.55 1.18 -9.61
CA ARG A 207 -11.62 1.93 -8.98
C ARG A 207 -12.43 2.71 -10.01
N ASP A 208 -13.71 2.36 -10.14
CA ASP A 208 -14.72 3.19 -10.80
C ASP A 208 -15.36 4.12 -9.76
N TRP A 209 -15.01 5.40 -9.81
CA TRP A 209 -15.54 6.40 -8.88
C TRP A 209 -16.96 6.85 -9.21
N ASN A 210 -17.45 6.65 -10.45
CA ASN A 210 -18.80 7.06 -10.82
C ASN A 210 -19.83 6.13 -10.17
N GLU A 211 -19.53 4.83 -10.18
CA GLU A 211 -20.39 3.80 -9.58
C GLU A 211 -19.91 3.38 -8.19
N ASN A 212 -18.80 3.96 -7.72
CA ASN A 212 -18.22 3.69 -6.41
C ASN A 212 -17.84 2.21 -6.19
N VAL A 213 -17.42 1.49 -7.24
CA VAL A 213 -17.11 0.04 -7.22
C VAL A 213 -15.70 -0.25 -7.75
N TYR A 214 -15.17 -1.43 -7.45
CA TYR A 214 -13.98 -1.97 -8.12
C TYR A 214 -14.40 -2.86 -9.30
N ARG A 215 -13.83 -2.59 -10.48
CA ARG A 215 -14.13 -3.34 -11.71
C ARG A 215 -12.89 -4.03 -12.23
N GLU A 216 -13.07 -5.20 -12.82
CA GLU A 216 -11.97 -5.96 -13.41
C GLU A 216 -11.22 -5.13 -14.46
N LYS A 217 -9.90 -5.25 -14.43
CA LYS A 217 -9.00 -4.66 -15.41
C LYS A 217 -7.91 -5.66 -15.79
N SER A 218 -7.54 -5.66 -17.06
CA SER A 218 -6.30 -6.29 -17.50
C SER A 218 -5.07 -5.65 -16.84
N PRO A 219 -3.96 -6.41 -16.68
CA PRO A 219 -2.69 -5.85 -16.24
C PRO A 219 -2.26 -4.67 -17.11
N CYS A 220 -1.58 -3.68 -16.54
CA CYS A 220 -1.00 -2.60 -17.34
C CYS A 220 0.29 -3.05 -18.04
N LEU A 221 0.70 -2.35 -19.10
CA LEU A 221 1.93 -2.66 -19.85
C LEU A 221 3.16 -2.83 -18.93
N LYS A 222 3.31 -2.01 -17.89
CA LYS A 222 4.47 -2.12 -16.97
C LYS A 222 4.40 -3.34 -16.07
N CYS A 223 3.20 -3.73 -15.65
CA CYS A 223 3.02 -4.95 -14.87
C CYS A 223 3.21 -6.20 -15.76
N LYS A 224 2.97 -6.10 -17.07
CA LYS A 224 3.45 -7.08 -18.06
C LYS A 224 4.97 -7.10 -18.21
N GLU A 225 5.63 -5.95 -18.30
CA GLU A 225 7.10 -5.88 -18.43
C GLU A 225 7.81 -6.41 -17.17
N LEU A 226 7.31 -6.08 -15.98
CA LEU A 226 7.88 -6.50 -14.69
C LEU A 226 7.61 -7.98 -14.37
N PHE A 227 6.44 -8.50 -14.70
CA PHE A 227 5.98 -9.80 -14.19
C PHE A 227 5.55 -10.78 -15.29
N ASN A 228 5.86 -10.47 -16.56
CA ASN A 228 5.50 -11.26 -17.73
C ASN A 228 4.02 -11.68 -17.76
N LEU A 229 3.14 -10.83 -17.23
CA LEU A 229 1.69 -11.08 -17.19
C LEU A 229 1.12 -11.01 -18.61
N GLN A 230 0.21 -11.95 -18.90
CA GLN A 230 -0.48 -12.02 -20.19
C GLN A 230 -1.60 -10.96 -20.30
N ASP A 231 -2.09 -10.77 -21.52
CA ASP A 231 -3.31 -9.98 -21.83
C ASP A 231 -3.32 -8.52 -21.33
N ALA A 232 -2.14 -7.90 -21.27
CA ALA A 232 -2.03 -6.52 -20.79
C ALA A 232 -2.69 -5.50 -21.71
N ASP A 233 -3.30 -4.50 -21.08
CA ASP A 233 -3.85 -3.31 -21.74
C ASP A 233 -2.68 -2.46 -22.29
N LEU A 234 -2.61 -2.36 -23.63
CA LEU A 234 -1.59 -1.59 -24.35
C LEU A 234 -1.83 -0.08 -24.33
N GLY A 235 -2.91 0.38 -23.66
CA GLY A 235 -3.21 1.80 -23.49
C GLY A 235 -2.14 2.60 -22.74
N SER A 236 -2.15 3.93 -22.90
CA SER A 236 -1.08 4.83 -22.44
C SER A 236 -0.81 4.73 -20.94
N VAL A 237 0.37 4.21 -20.55
CA VAL A 237 0.78 4.15 -19.15
C VAL A 237 1.34 5.50 -18.70
N LYS A 238 0.58 6.23 -17.86
CA LYS A 238 0.96 7.56 -17.35
C LYS A 238 2.00 7.54 -16.20
N HIS A 239 2.45 6.39 -15.71
CA HIS A 239 3.31 6.30 -14.53
C HIS A 239 4.64 5.59 -14.81
N PRO A 240 5.80 6.10 -14.32
CA PRO A 240 7.14 5.61 -14.68
C PRO A 240 7.44 4.17 -14.23
N TYR A 241 6.81 3.71 -13.15
CA TYR A 241 6.88 2.34 -12.64
C TYR A 241 5.47 1.75 -12.63
N GLY A 242 5.30 0.46 -12.93
CA GLY A 242 4.01 -0.22 -12.75
C GLY A 242 3.68 -0.30 -11.26
N ASN A 243 3.10 0.76 -10.69
CA ASN A 243 2.82 0.88 -9.24
C ASN A 243 1.58 0.07 -8.83
N CYS A 244 1.34 -1.04 -9.54
CA CYS A 244 0.12 -1.81 -9.45
C CYS A 244 0.09 -2.59 -8.13
N ALA A 245 -1.13 -2.91 -7.69
CA ALA A 245 -1.39 -3.80 -6.59
C ALA A 245 -0.77 -5.20 -6.76
N GLU A 246 -0.42 -5.55 -8.00
CA GLU A 246 0.26 -6.76 -8.44
C GLU A 246 1.60 -6.96 -7.73
N THR A 247 2.38 -5.88 -7.53
CA THR A 247 3.68 -5.94 -6.83
C THR A 247 3.51 -6.54 -5.43
N GLU A 248 2.56 -6.02 -4.67
CA GLU A 248 2.28 -6.46 -3.31
C GLU A 248 1.67 -7.86 -3.27
N CYS A 249 0.68 -8.16 -4.12
CA CYS A 249 0.04 -9.48 -4.08
C CYS A 249 1.01 -10.59 -4.50
N LEU A 250 1.77 -10.41 -5.59
CA LEU A 250 2.76 -11.38 -6.06
C LEU A 250 3.92 -11.53 -5.07
N SER A 251 4.33 -10.45 -4.42
CA SER A 251 5.26 -10.49 -3.31
C SER A 251 4.74 -11.39 -2.17
N LYS A 252 3.49 -11.18 -1.72
CA LYS A 252 2.88 -12.00 -0.67
C LYS A 252 2.80 -13.47 -1.10
N LEU A 253 2.47 -13.75 -2.35
CA LEU A 253 2.47 -15.12 -2.89
C LEU A 253 3.86 -15.76 -2.77
N LEU A 254 4.93 -15.07 -3.20
CA LEU A 254 6.30 -15.58 -3.13
C LEU A 254 6.79 -15.77 -1.68
N CYS A 255 6.41 -14.88 -0.77
CA CYS A 255 6.75 -15.00 0.66
C CYS A 255 6.10 -16.23 1.32
N ASN A 256 4.90 -16.61 0.89
CA ASN A 256 4.10 -17.63 1.58
C ASN A 256 4.00 -18.96 0.82
N ASN A 257 4.40 -19.01 -0.46
CA ASN A 257 4.35 -20.21 -1.28
C ASN A 257 5.74 -20.58 -1.83
N LYS A 258 6.41 -21.48 -1.11
CA LYS A 258 7.76 -21.96 -1.44
C LYS A 258 7.80 -22.65 -2.81
N ASP A 259 6.80 -23.45 -3.15
CA ASP A 259 6.76 -24.20 -4.40
C ASP A 259 6.66 -23.27 -5.62
N ILE A 260 5.85 -22.22 -5.52
CA ILE A 260 5.78 -21.18 -6.56
C ILE A 260 7.08 -20.40 -6.62
N ARG A 261 7.68 -20.05 -5.47
CA ARG A 261 8.96 -19.34 -5.42
C ARG A 261 10.09 -20.11 -6.09
N GLU A 262 10.20 -21.42 -5.86
CA GLU A 262 11.24 -22.27 -6.47
C GLU A 262 11.06 -22.44 -7.99
N LYS A 263 9.83 -22.34 -8.48
CA LYS A 263 9.51 -22.43 -9.92
C LYS A 263 9.49 -21.07 -10.62
N THR A 264 9.69 -19.97 -9.89
CA THR A 264 9.74 -18.62 -10.43
C THR A 264 11.12 -18.35 -11.04
N LEU A 265 11.17 -17.85 -12.26
CA LEU A 265 12.41 -17.59 -12.99
C LEU A 265 12.74 -16.10 -13.02
N MET A 266 14.01 -15.77 -12.75
CA MET A 266 14.59 -14.43 -12.89
C MET A 266 15.99 -14.50 -13.52
N VAL A 267 16.16 -13.85 -14.67
CA VAL A 267 17.39 -13.98 -15.48
C VAL A 267 18.59 -13.21 -14.90
N ASN A 268 18.35 -12.11 -14.16
CA ASN A 268 19.40 -11.19 -13.70
C ASN A 268 19.53 -11.11 -12.16
N TYR A 269 18.85 -11.99 -11.44
CA TYR A 269 18.87 -11.98 -9.98
C TYR A 269 20.20 -12.54 -9.44
N THR A 270 20.98 -11.69 -8.78
CA THR A 270 22.14 -12.09 -7.97
C THR A 270 22.13 -11.33 -6.64
N GLU A 271 22.72 -11.93 -5.60
CA GLU A 271 22.86 -11.28 -4.29
C GLU A 271 23.67 -9.97 -4.37
N GLU A 272 24.66 -9.90 -5.26
CA GLU A 272 25.45 -8.69 -5.49
C GLU A 272 24.60 -7.57 -6.11
N ASN A 273 23.84 -7.88 -7.16
CA ASN A 273 22.94 -6.92 -7.80
C ASN A 273 21.89 -6.43 -6.82
N LEU A 274 21.24 -7.34 -6.09
CA LEU A 274 20.24 -6.99 -5.08
C LEU A 274 20.85 -6.09 -4.00
N GLY A 275 22.03 -6.42 -3.49
CA GLY A 275 22.74 -5.60 -2.50
C GLY A 275 23.08 -4.21 -3.02
N SER A 276 23.52 -4.10 -4.27
CA SER A 276 23.78 -2.82 -4.94
C SER A 276 22.51 -1.97 -5.06
N PHE A 277 21.43 -2.55 -5.58
CA PHE A 277 20.14 -1.87 -5.74
C PHE A 277 19.54 -1.43 -4.40
N ARG A 278 19.67 -2.25 -3.35
CA ARG A 278 19.22 -1.89 -2.00
C ARG A 278 19.98 -0.69 -1.44
N ARG A 279 21.30 -0.60 -1.65
CA ARG A 279 22.09 0.56 -1.23
C ARG A 279 21.64 1.84 -1.94
N SER A 280 21.58 1.82 -3.27
CA SER A 280 21.15 2.99 -4.05
C SER A 280 19.71 3.40 -3.75
N THR A 281 18.83 2.43 -3.48
CA THR A 281 17.45 2.69 -3.06
C THR A 281 17.37 3.29 -1.66
N LYS A 282 18.20 2.83 -0.72
CA LYS A 282 18.27 3.42 0.63
C LYS A 282 18.78 4.86 0.59
N ASP A 283 19.82 5.14 -0.20
CA ASP A 283 20.38 6.49 -0.33
C ASP A 283 19.32 7.45 -0.92
N ARG A 284 18.60 7.03 -1.96
CA ARG A 284 17.49 7.79 -2.55
C ARG A 284 16.36 8.06 -1.54
N VAL A 285 16.00 7.08 -0.71
CA VAL A 285 14.99 7.29 0.34
C VAL A 285 15.46 8.34 1.35
N ILE A 286 16.73 8.31 1.76
CA ILE A 286 17.29 9.30 2.69
C ILE A 286 17.20 10.72 2.09
N GLU A 287 17.53 10.88 0.81
CA GLU A 287 17.40 12.14 0.08
C GLU A 287 15.93 12.60 0.01
N ASP A 288 15.02 11.72 -0.40
CA ASP A 288 13.59 12.02 -0.51
C ASP A 288 12.98 12.39 0.85
N LEU A 289 13.40 11.73 1.94
CA LEU A 289 12.97 12.03 3.31
C LEU A 289 13.43 13.43 3.75
N ALA A 290 14.67 13.81 3.43
CA ALA A 290 15.20 15.13 3.75
C ALA A 290 14.37 16.23 3.08
N GLU A 291 13.94 16.03 1.83
CA GLU A 291 13.08 16.97 1.10
C GLU A 291 11.69 17.16 1.73
N VAL A 292 11.14 16.14 2.38
CA VAL A 292 9.85 16.23 3.11
C VAL A 292 10.03 16.64 4.58
N GLY A 293 11.26 16.92 5.01
CA GLY A 293 11.60 17.41 6.35
C GLY A 293 11.75 16.33 7.41
N ILE A 294 12.06 15.09 7.01
CA ILE A 294 12.48 14.01 7.90
C ILE A 294 13.98 13.81 7.75
N GLN A 295 14.73 13.99 8.85
CA GLN A 295 16.18 13.82 8.84
C GLN A 295 16.56 12.40 9.26
N MET A 296 17.05 11.62 8.31
CA MET A 296 17.56 10.27 8.52
C MET A 296 18.92 10.07 7.87
N ASN A 297 19.65 9.07 8.33
CA ASN A 297 20.93 8.62 7.81
C ASN A 297 21.05 7.11 8.03
N ASN A 298 22.19 6.54 7.64
CA ASN A 298 22.41 5.10 7.74
C ASN A 298 22.31 4.52 9.16
N ALA A 299 22.56 5.31 10.21
CA ALA A 299 22.53 4.88 11.61
C ALA A 299 21.13 4.93 12.24
N ASN A 300 20.20 5.73 11.71
CA ASN A 300 18.83 5.87 12.23
C ASN A 300 17.75 5.57 11.18
N PHE A 301 18.09 4.83 10.12
CA PHE A 301 17.16 4.31 9.14
C PHE A 301 16.39 3.11 9.74
N LEU A 302 15.32 3.42 10.47
CA LEU A 302 14.53 2.43 11.20
C LEU A 302 13.18 2.23 10.53
N PHE A 303 12.76 0.98 10.41
CA PHE A 303 11.38 0.65 10.05
C PHE A 303 10.55 0.51 11.32
N TYR A 304 9.29 0.90 11.23
CA TYR A 304 8.26 0.58 12.21
C TYR A 304 7.95 -0.93 12.13
#